data_AF-A0A9N9T8X4-F1
#
_entry.id   AF-A0A9N9T8X4-F1
#
_cell.length_a   1.000
_cell.length_b   1.000
_cell.length_c   1.000
_cell.angle_alpha   90.00
_cell.angle_beta   90.00
_cell.angle_gamma   90.00
#
_symmetry.space_group_name_H-M   'P 1'
#
loop_
_entity.id
_entity.type
_entity.pdbx_description
1 polymer ?
#
loop_
_entity_poly.entity_id
_entity_poly.type
_entity_poly.pdbx_seq_one_letter_code
_entity_poly.pdbx_strand_id
1 'polypeptide(L)'
;MERIMLGISLRDKIRNIKIRRRTKVRDIMTDITEMKWHWAGHVARYNDNRSTWRILEWRPRTNKKHGKTLKKIGRWHKNSSRQIVD
;
A
#
# COMPACT_ATOMS: atom_id res chain seq x y z
N MET A 1 -2.15 -13.57 18.92
CA MET A 1 -2.69 -14.79 18.28
C MET A 1 -1.89 -16.04 18.65
N GLU A 2 -0.57 -16.10 18.41
CA GLU A 2 0.24 -17.30 18.63
C GLU A 2 0.15 -17.92 20.04
N ARG A 3 -0.02 -17.10 21.09
CA ARG A 3 -0.25 -17.58 22.46
C ARG A 3 -1.55 -18.39 22.61
N ILE A 4 -2.63 -17.91 21.99
CA ILE A 4 -3.95 -18.55 22.04
C ILE A 4 -3.89 -19.91 21.32
N MET A 5 -3.17 -20.00 20.19
CA MET A 5 -2.97 -21.25 19.45
C MET A 5 -2.32 -22.36 20.30
N LEU A 6 -1.50 -21.99 21.29
CA LEU A 6 -0.82 -22.92 22.19
C LEU A 6 -1.46 -23.01 23.59
N GLY A 7 -2.58 -22.31 23.84
CA GLY A 7 -3.19 -22.23 25.17
C GLY A 7 -2.30 -21.56 26.23
N ILE A 8 -1.33 -20.74 25.83
CA ILE A 8 -0.36 -20.10 26.73
C ILE A 8 -0.91 -18.76 27.24
N SER A 9 -0.92 -18.60 28.56
CA SER A 9 -1.30 -17.35 29.22
C SER A 9 -0.11 -16.38 29.32
N LEU A 10 -0.36 -15.13 29.73
CA LEU A 10 0.72 -14.19 30.05
C LEU A 10 1.45 -14.55 31.35
N ARG A 11 0.80 -15.30 32.25
CA ARG A 11 1.36 -15.70 33.57
C ARG A 11 2.49 -16.71 33.42
N ASP A 12 2.49 -17.48 32.34
CA ASP A 12 3.53 -18.47 32.04
C ASP A 12 4.89 -17.82 31.73
N LYS A 13 4.93 -16.51 31.48
CA LYS A 13 6.14 -15.71 31.21
C LYS A 13 7.07 -16.31 30.14
N ILE A 14 6.50 -17.11 29.22
CA ILE A 14 7.25 -17.73 28.13
C ILE A 14 7.65 -16.65 27.13
N ARG A 15 8.94 -16.62 26.78
CA ARG A 15 9.50 -15.68 25.78
C ARG A 15 8.89 -15.93 24.40
N ASN A 16 8.62 -14.86 23.65
CA ASN A 16 8.04 -14.94 22.31
C ASN A 16 8.88 -15.79 21.34
N ILE A 17 10.21 -15.81 21.47
CA ILE A 17 11.08 -16.65 20.64
C ILE A 17 10.75 -18.15 20.76
N LYS A 18 10.40 -18.62 21.96
CA LYS A 18 10.00 -20.02 22.18
C LYS A 18 8.63 -20.31 21.58
N ILE A 19 7.71 -19.35 21.65
CA ILE A 19 6.36 -19.46 21.08
C ILE A 19 6.47 -19.56 19.56
N ARG A 20 7.20 -18.63 18.92
CA ARG A 20 7.43 -18.62 17.46
C ARG A 20 8.10 -19.90 16.95
N ARG A 21 9.08 -20.43 17.70
CA ARG A 21 9.74 -21.71 17.34
C ARG A 21 8.75 -22.89 17.35
N ARG A 22 7.73 -22.86 18.20
CA ARG A 22 6.72 -23.93 18.30
C ARG A 22 5.61 -23.79 17.26
N THR A 23 5.10 -22.58 17.07
CA THR A 23 3.99 -22.31 16.14
C THR A 23 4.42 -22.39 14.68
N LYS A 24 5.69 -22.12 14.37
CA LYS A 24 6.22 -22.03 12.99
C LYS A 24 5.38 -21.11 12.09
N VAL A 25 4.64 -20.19 12.70
CA VAL A 25 3.85 -19.19 11.99
C VAL A 25 4.82 -18.26 11.27
N ARG A 26 4.54 -18.02 9.99
CA ARG A 26 5.35 -17.12 9.16
C ARG A 26 5.37 -15.71 9.78
N ASP A 27 6.49 -15.01 9.64
CA ASP A 27 6.60 -13.68 10.20
C ASP A 27 5.64 -12.73 9.48
N ILE A 28 4.72 -12.13 10.23
CA ILE A 28 3.72 -11.23 9.66
C ILE A 28 4.38 -10.01 9.00
N MET A 29 5.56 -9.60 9.48
CA MET A 29 6.29 -8.49 8.88
C MET A 29 6.75 -8.82 7.47
N THR A 30 7.23 -10.06 7.24
CA THR A 30 7.61 -10.49 5.89
C THR A 30 6.39 -10.51 4.97
N ASP A 31 5.26 -11.04 5.44
CA ASP A 31 4.02 -11.11 4.64
C ASP A 31 3.50 -9.71 4.28
N ILE A 32 3.47 -8.79 5.25
CA ILE A 32 3.06 -7.41 5.02
C ILE A 32 3.98 -6.74 3.99
N THR A 33 5.29 -6.95 4.09
CA THR A 33 6.23 -6.36 3.13
C THR A 33 6.04 -6.92 1.73
N GLU A 34 5.91 -8.24 1.58
CA GLU A 34 5.65 -8.88 0.30
C GLU A 34 4.34 -8.41 -0.31
N MET A 35 3.25 -8.39 0.48
CA MET A 35 1.96 -7.88 0.02
C MET A 35 2.02 -6.44 -0.46
N LYS A 36 2.74 -5.56 0.25
CA LYS A 36 2.96 -4.18 -0.17
C LYS A 36 3.71 -4.09 -1.49
N TRP A 37 4.75 -4.90 -1.68
CA TRP A 37 5.51 -4.96 -2.93
C TRP A 37 4.70 -5.55 -4.08
N HIS A 38 3.92 -6.61 -3.84
CA HIS A 38 3.01 -7.18 -4.82
C HIS A 38 1.96 -6.17 -5.27
N TRP A 39 1.37 -5.43 -4.33
CA TRP A 39 0.44 -4.35 -4.65
C TRP A 39 1.12 -3.23 -5.44
N ALA A 40 2.30 -2.76 -5.01
CA ALA A 40 3.04 -1.72 -5.72
C ALA A 40 3.38 -2.14 -7.15
N GLY A 41 3.85 -3.39 -7.33
CA GLY A 41 4.13 -3.95 -8.66
C GLY A 41 2.87 -4.16 -9.50
N HIS A 42 1.75 -4.55 -8.88
CA HIS A 42 0.45 -4.63 -9.56
C HIS A 42 -0.01 -3.26 -10.04
N VAL A 43 0.10 -2.22 -9.20
CA VAL A 43 -0.22 -0.84 -9.58
C VAL A 43 0.71 -0.32 -10.67
N ALA A 44 2.02 -0.59 -10.59
CA ALA A 44 2.99 -0.17 -11.59
C ALA A 44 2.76 -0.76 -13.00
N ARG A 45 2.12 -1.93 -13.10
CA ARG A 45 1.77 -2.56 -14.39
C ARG A 45 0.54 -1.96 -15.06
N TYR A 46 -0.27 -1.16 -14.36
CA TYR A 46 -1.38 -0.45 -14.98
C TYR A 46 -0.87 0.80 -15.69
N ASN A 47 -1.07 0.86 -17.01
CA ASN A 47 -0.85 2.06 -17.82
C ASN A 47 -2.07 3.01 -17.83
N ASP A 48 -3.13 2.64 -17.13
CA ASP A 48 -4.38 3.38 -17.06
C ASP A 48 -4.23 4.51 -16.04
N ASN A 49 -4.49 5.76 -16.45
CA ASN A 49 -4.30 7.00 -15.68
C ASN A 49 -5.31 7.18 -14.51
N ARG A 50 -5.62 6.08 -13.81
CA ARG A 50 -6.59 5.97 -12.72
C ARG A 50 -6.08 6.67 -11.46
N SER A 51 -7.01 7.01 -10.57
CA SER A 51 -6.76 7.78 -9.33
C SER A 51 -5.59 7.27 -8.48
N THR A 52 -5.30 5.96 -8.51
CA THR A 52 -4.19 5.34 -7.79
C THR A 52 -2.83 5.92 -8.21
N TRP A 53 -2.60 6.14 -9.50
CA TRP A 53 -1.33 6.71 -9.99
C TRP A 53 -1.19 8.17 -9.56
N ARG A 54 -2.29 8.93 -9.64
CA ARG A 54 -2.34 10.34 -9.17
C ARG A 54 -2.10 10.48 -7.67
N ILE A 55 -2.50 9.48 -6.87
CA ILE A 55 -2.25 9.45 -5.42
C ILE A 55 -0.79 9.08 -5.13
N LEU A 56 -0.20 8.19 -5.94
CA LEU A 56 1.19 7.76 -5.82
C LEU A 56 2.20 8.79 -6.34
N GLU A 57 1.78 9.66 -7.26
CA GLU A 57 2.59 10.77 -7.74
C GLU A 57 2.99 11.64 -6.55
N TRP A 58 4.27 11.58 -6.16
CA TRP A 58 4.79 12.43 -5.12
C TRP A 58 4.74 13.87 -5.58
N ARG A 59 4.02 14.72 -4.83
CA ARG A 59 3.94 16.15 -5.11
C ARG A 59 4.72 16.93 -4.06
N PRO A 60 5.72 17.73 -4.46
CA PRO A 60 6.42 18.59 -3.51
C PRO A 60 5.40 19.53 -2.88
N ARG A 61 5.37 19.56 -1.56
CA ARG A 61 4.57 20.53 -0.81
C ARG A 61 5.24 21.89 -0.95
N THR A 62 4.98 22.57 -2.07
CA THR A 62 5.48 23.92 -2.30
C THR A 62 4.88 24.81 -1.22
N ASN A 63 5.70 25.23 -0.26
CA ASN A 63 5.35 26.10 0.83
C ASN A 63 5.02 27.49 0.31
N LYS A 64 3.80 27.68 -0.20
CA LYS A 64 3.20 28.99 -0.44
C LYS A 64 1.70 28.90 -0.19
N LYS A 65 1.28 29.22 1.04
CA LYS A 65 -0.08 29.68 1.31
C LYS A 65 -0.23 31.07 0.66
N HIS A 66 -0.48 31.10 -0.65
CA HIS A 66 -1.03 32.31 -1.27
C HIS A 66 -2.51 32.05 -1.50
N GLY A 67 -3.34 32.86 -0.85
CA GLY A 67 -4.79 32.79 -0.97
C GLY A 67 -5.22 32.84 -2.44
N LYS A 68 -6.34 32.17 -2.71
CA LYS A 68 -7.15 32.27 -3.94
C LYS A 68 -6.47 31.71 -5.21
N THR A 69 -6.71 30.42 -5.44
CA THR A 69 -7.52 29.86 -6.55
C THR A 69 -7.00 28.45 -6.82
N LEU A 70 -7.80 27.45 -6.45
CA LEU A 70 -7.63 26.09 -6.96
C LEU A 70 -7.72 26.17 -8.49
N LYS A 71 -6.58 26.12 -9.17
CA LYS A 71 -6.54 25.99 -10.64
C LYS A 71 -7.39 24.78 -11.01
N LYS A 72 -8.43 25.06 -11.82
CA LYS A 72 -9.47 24.14 -12.32
C LYS A 72 -9.01 22.68 -12.30
N ILE A 73 -9.64 21.91 -11.43
CA ILE A 73 -9.61 20.45 -11.45
C ILE A 73 -10.07 20.06 -12.86
N GLY A 74 -9.17 19.43 -13.63
CA GLY A 74 -9.40 19.04 -15.01
C GLY A 74 -10.71 18.27 -15.12
N ARG A 75 -11.62 18.84 -15.91
CA ARG A 75 -12.88 18.26 -16.35
C ARG A 75 -12.63 16.85 -16.90
N TRP A 76 -13.40 15.87 -16.44
CA TRP A 76 -13.39 14.49 -16.93
C TRP A 76 -13.51 14.48 -18.47
N HIS A 77 -12.40 14.23 -19.16
CA HIS A 77 -12.44 13.88 -20.57
C HIS A 77 -12.45 12.35 -20.66
N LYS A 78 -13.65 11.78 -20.84
CA LYS A 78 -13.78 10.43 -21.38
C LYS A 78 -13.30 10.47 -22.83
N ASN A 79 -12.63 9.39 -23.23
CA ASN A 79 -12.25 9.02 -24.59
C ASN A 79 -10.86 9.51 -25.02
N SER A 80 -9.89 8.61 -24.87
CA SER A 80 -8.69 8.57 -25.72
C SER A 80 -8.64 7.16 -26.30
N SER A 81 -9.56 6.91 -27.22
CA SER A 81 -9.60 5.70 -28.04
C SER A 81 -9.18 6.12 -29.45
N ARG A 82 -8.05 5.57 -29.95
CA ARG A 82 -7.60 5.59 -31.36
C ARG A 82 -7.16 6.99 -31.84
N GLN A 83 -6.03 7.20 -32.50
CA GLN A 83 -5.48 6.49 -33.64
C GLN A 83 -3.94 6.56 -33.64
N ILE A 84 -3.30 5.42 -33.84
CA ILE A 84 -2.00 5.30 -34.54
C ILE A 84 -2.37 4.75 -35.91
N VAL A 85 -2.14 5.53 -36.95
CA VAL A 85 -2.14 5.35 -38.44
C VAL A 85 -2.63 6.71 -38.99
N ASP A 86 -1.94 7.44 -39.87
CA ASP A 86 -0.91 7.11 -40.89
C ASP A 86 0.33 8.03 -40.78
#